data_AF-A0A2E0UXR8-F1
#
_entry.id   AF-A0A2E0UXR8-F1
#
_cell.length_a   1.000
_cell.length_b   1.000
_cell.length_c   1.000
_cell.angle_alpha   90.00
_cell.angle_beta   90.00
_cell.angle_gamma   90.00
#
_symmetry.space_group_name_H-M   'P 1'
#
loop_
_entity.id
_entity.type
_entity.pdbx_description
1 polymer ?
#
loop_
_entity_poly.entity_id
_entity_poly.type
_entity_poly.pdbx_seq_one_letter_code
_entity_poly.pdbx_strand_id
1 'polypeptide(L)'
;MKAKTLVFVALLVVLSMVLAACQPAAPAAEQPSAEEPMEEPMEEPSAEEPMEEPATEEPMEEPAMFEPMSLAAPDCEYGGLIKEIAALDENTVQFSMCVPDPAFPSKAAFTAFSIQPSEWIETAMASGEILEKPIGTGPYYVDSWNRGDSIVFKRFEDYWGDQALTDTLVFRWTTEGAARLLELQSGTVDGIDNPSPDDFDVIVEDDNLELYEREALNIFYFAMTNTFEPFNNLQVRQAIAMGIDRQRIVDNFYPAGSEVASHFTPCSIPNGCVGEDWYDFDLQAAKDLLAEAGYPDGFDTTIYYRDVFRSYLPEPSLVATDLQAQLSDLGINATIEVMESGAFIEESSAGRLDGFYLLGWGADYPHITNFLDYHFTGTNPQFGDPHPEIYEKLTAAAQIADPADAESLYVEANNAIKELVPMVPIAHGGSAAAYRADVENAHSSPLGNEYMAVMDPGGRDTFVWMQNAEPISMYCNDETDGESLRACEQVVESLLSYEVGATAVQPGLATSCEPNDDLTVWTCNLREGVKFHDGSMLDANDVVMSWVVAWDAANPLHVGNTGAFEYFTYLWGDLLNAE
;
A
#
# COMPACT_ATOMS: atom_id res chain seq x y z
N MET A 1 73.82 -2.09 -4.32
CA MET A 1 73.79 -2.63 -5.70
C MET A 1 72.60 -2.00 -6.42
N LYS A 2 72.71 -1.77 -7.72
CA LYS A 2 72.05 -0.70 -8.49
C LYS A 2 70.52 -0.82 -8.70
N ALA A 3 69.91 0.36 -8.72
CA ALA A 3 68.68 0.88 -9.35
C ALA A 3 68.06 0.23 -10.61
N LYS A 4 66.80 0.65 -10.86
CA LYS A 4 65.93 0.59 -12.07
C LYS A 4 64.96 -0.61 -12.10
N THR A 5 63.67 -0.54 -12.45
CA THR A 5 62.94 0.34 -13.40
C THR A 5 61.44 0.32 -13.06
N LEU A 6 60.75 1.44 -13.32
CA LEU A 6 59.31 1.71 -13.15
C LEU A 6 58.62 1.75 -14.54
N VAL A 7 57.30 1.52 -14.58
CA VAL A 7 56.29 1.91 -15.60
C VAL A 7 56.06 0.99 -16.81
N PHE A 8 54.81 0.48 -17.00
CA PHE A 8 53.91 0.75 -18.14
C PHE A 8 52.52 0.07 -18.02
N VAL A 9 51.52 0.68 -18.70
CA VAL A 9 50.12 0.24 -19.03
C VAL A 9 49.06 0.64 -17.97
N ALA A 10 47.99 1.40 -18.23
CA ALA A 10 47.42 2.02 -19.43
C ALA A 10 46.57 3.25 -19.03
N LEU A 11 46.73 4.38 -19.74
CA LEU A 11 45.76 5.48 -19.76
C LEU A 11 46.03 6.28 -21.03
N LEU A 12 45.09 6.31 -21.99
CA LEU A 12 44.98 7.30 -23.06
C LEU A 12 43.89 6.86 -24.03
N VAL A 13 42.78 7.61 -24.13
CA VAL A 13 42.43 8.41 -25.32
C VAL A 13 41.38 9.44 -24.90
N VAL A 14 41.81 10.71 -24.71
CA VAL A 14 40.94 11.89 -24.85
C VAL A 14 41.75 13.00 -25.54
N LEU A 15 41.16 13.55 -26.59
CA LEU A 15 41.40 14.85 -27.26
C LEU A 15 42.73 15.17 -27.98
N SER A 16 42.63 15.35 -29.30
CA SER A 16 43.00 16.60 -30.00
C SER A 16 42.51 16.53 -31.46
N MET A 17 41.52 17.35 -31.84
CA MET A 17 41.65 18.58 -32.67
C MET A 17 42.22 18.40 -34.08
N VAL A 18 41.79 19.00 -35.19
CA VAL A 18 40.70 19.89 -35.65
C VAL A 18 41.06 20.18 -37.15
N LEU A 19 40.06 20.55 -37.97
CA LEU A 19 40.11 21.20 -39.31
C LEU A 19 40.42 20.36 -40.58
N ALA A 20 39.37 20.15 -41.39
CA ALA A 20 39.31 20.64 -42.78
C ALA A 20 37.85 20.61 -43.31
N ALA A 21 37.35 21.78 -43.71
CA ALA A 21 36.03 22.03 -44.27
C ALA A 21 36.01 21.87 -45.81
N CYS A 22 34.85 21.50 -46.38
CA CYS A 22 34.23 22.07 -47.61
C CYS A 22 33.05 21.21 -48.14
N GLN A 23 31.81 21.70 -47.92
CA GLN A 23 30.58 21.76 -48.77
C GLN A 23 30.15 20.64 -49.76
N PRO A 24 28.85 20.59 -50.21
CA PRO A 24 27.61 21.19 -49.68
C PRO A 24 26.40 20.23 -49.58
N ALA A 25 25.37 20.68 -48.86
CA ALA A 25 24.05 20.05 -48.71
C ALA A 25 23.13 20.28 -49.92
N ALA A 26 22.16 19.38 -50.09
CA ALA A 26 21.05 19.41 -51.06
C ALA A 26 19.76 18.90 -50.36
N PRO A 27 18.55 19.28 -50.80
CA PRO A 27 17.65 20.08 -49.95
C PRO A 27 16.36 19.37 -49.52
N ALA A 28 15.70 20.01 -48.54
CA ALA A 28 14.35 19.76 -48.08
C ALA A 28 13.31 19.95 -49.19
N ALA A 29 12.26 19.13 -49.17
CA ALA A 29 11.07 19.29 -50.00
C ALA A 29 9.91 19.82 -49.15
N GLU A 30 9.22 20.80 -49.73
CA GLU A 30 8.19 21.67 -49.15
C GLU A 30 6.82 20.99 -48.99
N GLN A 31 6.06 21.45 -47.98
CA GLN A 31 4.60 21.37 -47.92
C GLN A 31 3.96 22.31 -48.97
N PRO A 32 2.76 21.99 -49.49
CA PRO A 32 1.85 22.99 -50.00
C PRO A 32 0.68 23.25 -49.04
N SER A 33 0.33 24.53 -49.00
CA SER A 33 -0.74 25.22 -48.27
C SER A 33 -2.15 24.87 -48.76
N ALA A 34 -3.12 25.17 -47.89
CA ALA A 34 -4.57 25.14 -48.08
C ALA A 34 -5.10 25.99 -49.25
N GLU A 35 -6.20 25.52 -49.84
CA GLU A 35 -7.18 26.28 -50.64
C GLU A 35 -8.61 25.81 -50.30
N GLU A 36 -9.50 26.74 -49.99
CA GLU A 36 -10.98 26.65 -50.04
C GLU A 36 -11.47 27.77 -50.99
N PRO A 37 -12.76 27.86 -51.37
CA PRO A 37 -13.66 26.84 -51.92
C PRO A 37 -14.21 27.30 -53.30
N MET A 38 -14.83 26.41 -54.08
CA MET A 38 -15.59 26.82 -55.28
C MET A 38 -16.99 26.19 -55.28
N GLU A 39 -18.00 27.05 -55.35
CA GLU A 39 -19.43 26.75 -55.41
C GLU A 39 -19.87 26.05 -56.73
N GLU A 40 -21.02 25.42 -56.61
CA GLU A 40 -21.75 24.46 -57.44
C GLU A 40 -21.95 24.75 -58.95
N PRO A 41 -22.46 23.73 -59.66
CA PRO A 41 -23.70 23.96 -60.40
C PRO A 41 -24.80 22.92 -60.11
N MET A 42 -26.03 23.43 -60.02
CA MET A 42 -27.31 22.72 -60.01
C MET A 42 -27.44 21.68 -61.14
N GLU A 43 -27.96 20.50 -60.82
CA GLU A 43 -28.68 19.62 -61.76
C GLU A 43 -30.14 19.40 -61.27
N GLU A 44 -31.06 19.42 -62.23
CA GLU A 44 -32.51 19.23 -62.10
C GLU A 44 -32.92 17.73 -62.03
N PRO A 45 -34.17 17.40 -61.63
CA PRO A 45 -34.50 16.15 -60.95
C PRO A 45 -34.80 14.99 -61.91
N SER A 46 -34.48 13.76 -61.49
CA SER A 46 -34.87 12.55 -62.20
C SER A 46 -35.39 11.46 -61.27
N ALA A 47 -36.65 11.10 -61.53
CA ALA A 47 -37.31 9.80 -61.38
C ALA A 47 -37.56 9.21 -59.99
N GLU A 48 -38.85 8.98 -59.74
CA GLU A 48 -39.45 8.17 -58.68
C GLU A 48 -38.86 6.74 -58.65
N GLU A 49 -38.45 6.30 -57.46
CA GLU A 49 -38.34 4.88 -57.09
C GLU A 49 -39.32 4.58 -55.93
N PRO A 50 -39.82 3.33 -55.83
CA PRO A 50 -41.10 3.03 -55.18
C PRO A 50 -41.01 2.96 -53.65
N MET A 51 -42.14 3.27 -53.00
CA MET A 51 -42.38 3.09 -51.56
C MET A 51 -41.89 1.73 -51.06
N GLU A 52 -40.93 1.75 -50.14
CA GLU A 52 -40.66 0.63 -49.24
C GLU A 52 -41.86 0.42 -48.30
N GLU A 53 -42.21 -0.86 -48.12
CA GLU A 53 -43.18 -1.31 -47.13
C GLU A 53 -42.73 -0.90 -45.72
N PRO A 54 -43.66 -0.65 -44.78
CA PRO A 54 -43.28 -0.30 -43.43
C PRO A 54 -42.50 -1.46 -42.80
N ALA A 55 -41.28 -1.17 -42.34
CA ALA A 55 -40.47 -2.08 -41.54
C ALA A 55 -41.33 -2.63 -40.40
N THR A 56 -41.45 -3.95 -40.36
CA THR A 56 -41.93 -4.69 -39.19
C THR A 56 -41.06 -4.29 -37.99
N GLU A 57 -41.68 -3.71 -36.97
CA GLU A 57 -41.06 -3.51 -35.65
C GLU A 57 -40.46 -4.86 -35.21
N GLU A 58 -39.13 -4.91 -35.07
CA GLU A 58 -38.48 -6.02 -34.40
C GLU A 58 -38.98 -6.06 -32.95
N PRO A 59 -39.26 -7.25 -32.40
CA PRO A 59 -39.68 -7.33 -31.02
C PRO A 59 -38.53 -6.81 -30.16
N MET A 60 -38.83 -5.77 -29.38
CA MET A 60 -37.99 -5.26 -28.30
C MET A 60 -37.48 -6.47 -27.52
N GLU A 61 -36.16 -6.75 -27.56
CA GLU A 61 -35.56 -7.79 -26.73
C GLU A 61 -35.97 -7.51 -25.29
N GLU A 62 -36.61 -8.48 -24.64
CA GLU A 62 -36.82 -8.38 -23.19
C GLU A 62 -35.43 -8.21 -22.55
N PRO A 63 -35.23 -7.27 -21.62
CA PRO A 63 -33.96 -7.11 -20.95
C PRO A 63 -33.55 -8.47 -20.36
N ALA A 64 -32.33 -8.90 -20.64
CA ALA A 64 -31.79 -10.14 -20.08
C ALA A 64 -31.99 -10.12 -18.56
N MET A 65 -32.63 -11.16 -18.02
CA MET A 65 -32.78 -11.27 -16.56
C MET A 65 -31.38 -11.34 -15.93
N PHE A 66 -31.17 -10.58 -14.87
CA PHE A 66 -29.95 -10.66 -14.06
C PHE A 66 -29.77 -12.09 -13.54
N GLU A 67 -28.65 -12.70 -13.91
CA GLU A 67 -28.24 -14.03 -13.44
C GLU A 67 -27.19 -13.84 -12.33
N PRO A 68 -27.54 -14.06 -11.05
CA PRO A 68 -26.64 -13.80 -9.93
C PRO A 68 -25.46 -14.76 -9.91
N MET A 69 -24.25 -14.20 -9.75
CA MET A 69 -23.02 -14.95 -9.51
C MET A 69 -22.86 -15.29 -8.03
N SER A 70 -22.25 -16.45 -7.76
CA SER A 70 -21.82 -16.81 -6.40
C SER A 70 -20.66 -17.80 -6.45
N LEU A 71 -19.83 -17.76 -5.41
CA LEU A 71 -18.83 -18.78 -5.12
C LEU A 71 -18.90 -19.12 -3.64
N ALA A 72 -18.90 -20.41 -3.32
CA ALA A 72 -18.90 -20.90 -1.94
C ALA A 72 -17.79 -21.94 -1.74
N ALA A 73 -17.06 -21.80 -0.64
CA ALA A 73 -16.17 -22.83 -0.14
C ALA A 73 -16.99 -24.07 0.29
N PRO A 74 -16.51 -25.30 0.06
CA PRO A 74 -17.20 -26.51 0.49
C PRO A 74 -17.44 -26.58 2.01
N ASP A 75 -16.48 -26.06 2.76
CA ASP A 75 -16.45 -25.97 4.22
C ASP A 75 -15.46 -24.87 4.64
N CYS A 76 -15.25 -24.72 5.95
CA CYS A 76 -14.34 -23.73 6.53
C CYS A 76 -12.98 -24.33 6.94
N GLU A 77 -12.63 -25.52 6.44
CA GLU A 77 -11.39 -26.21 6.80
C GLU A 77 -10.20 -25.80 5.92
N TYR A 78 -10.43 -24.99 4.88
CA TYR A 78 -9.41 -24.56 3.92
C TYR A 78 -8.46 -23.44 4.42
N GLY A 79 -8.69 -22.91 5.62
CA GLY A 79 -7.82 -21.92 6.27
C GLY A 79 -8.24 -20.45 6.06
N GLY A 80 -9.17 -20.16 5.15
CA GLY A 80 -9.72 -18.82 4.94
C GLY A 80 -10.94 -18.47 5.82
N LEU A 81 -11.23 -17.17 5.88
CA LEU A 81 -12.33 -16.59 6.66
C LEU A 81 -13.64 -16.48 5.86
N ILE A 82 -13.58 -16.42 4.53
CA ILE A 82 -14.78 -16.29 3.69
C ILE A 82 -15.36 -17.68 3.40
N LYS A 83 -16.66 -17.84 3.61
CA LYS A 83 -17.38 -19.06 3.26
C LYS A 83 -18.07 -18.94 1.90
N GLU A 84 -18.67 -17.80 1.61
CA GLU A 84 -19.41 -17.58 0.37
C GLU A 84 -19.47 -16.09 0.04
N ILE A 85 -19.37 -15.76 -1.24
CA ILE A 85 -19.66 -14.44 -1.80
C ILE A 85 -20.75 -14.65 -2.85
N ALA A 86 -21.87 -13.94 -2.73
CA ALA A 86 -23.02 -14.12 -3.61
C ALA A 86 -23.71 -12.80 -3.93
N ALA A 87 -24.00 -12.58 -5.21
CA ALA A 87 -25.00 -11.61 -5.63
C ALA A 87 -26.39 -12.19 -5.28
N LEU A 88 -27.19 -11.44 -4.52
CA LEU A 88 -28.57 -11.81 -4.20
C LEU A 88 -29.54 -11.26 -5.26
N ASP A 89 -29.25 -10.08 -5.76
CA ASP A 89 -29.88 -9.38 -6.87
C ASP A 89 -28.91 -8.34 -7.45
N GLU A 90 -29.33 -7.56 -8.45
CA GLU A 90 -28.50 -6.56 -9.16
C GLU A 90 -27.76 -5.59 -8.23
N ASN A 91 -28.31 -5.28 -7.04
CA ASN A 91 -27.78 -4.24 -6.15
C ASN A 91 -27.47 -4.77 -4.75
N THR A 92 -27.43 -6.09 -4.56
CA THR A 92 -27.23 -6.68 -3.22
C THR A 92 -26.21 -7.79 -3.27
N VAL A 93 -25.14 -7.64 -2.48
CA VAL A 93 -24.08 -8.65 -2.33
C VAL A 93 -24.06 -9.15 -0.90
N GLN A 94 -23.92 -10.46 -0.72
CA GLN A 94 -23.76 -11.11 0.57
C GLN A 94 -22.36 -11.72 0.69
N PHE A 95 -21.70 -11.45 1.82
CA PHE A 95 -20.50 -12.13 2.26
C PHE A 95 -20.86 -12.99 3.47
N SER A 96 -20.65 -14.29 3.36
CA SER A 96 -20.78 -15.24 4.47
C SER A 96 -19.39 -15.59 4.97
N MET A 97 -19.17 -15.50 6.28
CA MET A 97 -17.88 -15.76 6.93
C MET A 97 -17.89 -17.10 7.68
N CYS A 98 -16.72 -17.69 7.84
CA CYS A 98 -16.49 -18.92 8.59
C CYS A 98 -16.50 -18.70 10.11
N VAL A 99 -16.13 -17.49 10.55
CA VAL A 99 -16.14 -17.02 11.93
C VAL A 99 -16.63 -15.57 11.97
N PRO A 100 -17.09 -15.05 13.13
CA PRO A 100 -17.39 -13.63 13.30
C PRO A 100 -16.20 -12.75 12.87
N ASP A 101 -16.44 -11.74 12.04
CA ASP A 101 -15.40 -10.78 11.62
C ASP A 101 -15.88 -9.33 11.75
N PRO A 102 -15.81 -8.72 12.96
CA PRO A 102 -16.16 -7.32 13.18
C PRO A 102 -15.30 -6.32 12.38
N ALA A 103 -14.13 -6.74 11.89
CA ALA A 103 -13.24 -5.89 11.10
C ALA A 103 -13.65 -5.83 9.61
N PHE A 104 -14.66 -6.61 9.18
CA PHE A 104 -15.13 -6.65 7.79
C PHE A 104 -15.33 -5.25 7.17
N PRO A 105 -16.00 -4.27 7.82
CA PRO A 105 -16.21 -2.96 7.21
C PRO A 105 -14.90 -2.22 6.90
N SER A 106 -13.90 -2.34 7.78
CA SER A 106 -12.59 -1.72 7.56
C SER A 106 -11.84 -2.43 6.43
N LYS A 107 -11.84 -3.76 6.41
CA LYS A 107 -11.21 -4.52 5.32
C LYS A 107 -11.88 -4.25 3.97
N ALA A 108 -13.21 -4.22 3.90
CA ALA A 108 -13.97 -3.95 2.69
C ALA A 108 -13.89 -2.48 2.20
N ALA A 109 -13.33 -1.58 3.03
CA ALA A 109 -13.01 -0.21 2.63
C ALA A 109 -11.63 -0.08 1.97
N PHE A 110 -10.79 -1.12 2.06
CA PHE A 110 -9.42 -1.07 1.57
C PHE A 110 -9.35 -1.22 0.05
N THR A 111 -8.45 -0.46 -0.58
CA THR A 111 -8.35 -0.30 -2.05
C THR A 111 -7.94 -1.58 -2.78
N ALA A 112 -7.24 -2.50 -2.11
CA ALA A 112 -6.95 -3.82 -2.65
C ALA A 112 -8.21 -4.67 -2.90
N PHE A 113 -9.39 -4.24 -2.43
CA PHE A 113 -10.68 -4.88 -2.72
C PHE A 113 -11.62 -3.99 -3.53
N SER A 114 -11.02 -3.11 -4.33
CA SER A 114 -11.74 -2.26 -5.28
C SER A 114 -12.46 -3.07 -6.35
N ILE A 115 -13.51 -2.48 -6.92
CA ILE A 115 -14.42 -3.12 -7.87
C ILE A 115 -14.12 -2.63 -9.29
N GLN A 116 -14.02 -3.57 -10.23
CA GLN A 116 -13.90 -3.31 -11.66
C GLN A 116 -15.00 -4.09 -12.42
N PRO A 117 -15.33 -3.69 -13.66
CA PRO A 117 -16.33 -4.41 -14.44
C PRO A 117 -15.91 -5.86 -14.67
N SER A 118 -16.84 -6.79 -14.45
CA SER A 118 -16.64 -8.21 -14.68
C SER A 118 -16.19 -8.52 -16.11
N GLU A 119 -16.83 -7.91 -17.13
CA GLU A 119 -16.41 -8.04 -18.54
C GLU A 119 -15.00 -7.51 -18.80
N TRP A 120 -14.61 -6.42 -18.12
CA TRP A 120 -13.26 -5.86 -18.22
C TRP A 120 -12.23 -6.82 -17.64
N ILE A 121 -12.49 -7.38 -16.46
CA ILE A 121 -11.61 -8.37 -15.82
C ILE A 121 -11.43 -9.58 -16.75
N GLU A 122 -12.51 -10.13 -17.31
CA GLU A 122 -12.45 -11.30 -18.20
C GLU A 122 -11.59 -11.05 -19.46
N THR A 123 -11.70 -9.86 -20.05
CA THR A 123 -11.06 -9.55 -21.34
C THR A 123 -9.63 -9.03 -21.16
N ALA A 124 -9.38 -8.24 -20.12
CA ALA A 124 -8.12 -7.54 -19.92
C ALA A 124 -7.08 -8.36 -19.13
N MET A 125 -7.50 -9.25 -18.22
CA MET A 125 -6.58 -10.03 -17.37
C MET A 125 -5.58 -10.85 -18.20
N ALA A 126 -6.08 -11.60 -19.18
CA ALA A 126 -5.22 -12.46 -20.01
C ALA A 126 -4.24 -11.67 -20.89
N SER A 127 -4.59 -10.43 -21.24
CA SER A 127 -3.74 -9.55 -22.04
C SER A 127 -2.73 -8.73 -21.22
N GLY A 128 -2.95 -8.63 -19.89
CA GLY A 128 -2.22 -7.73 -19.00
C GLY A 128 -2.62 -6.26 -19.11
N GLU A 129 -3.60 -5.90 -19.95
CA GLU A 129 -4.04 -4.50 -20.09
C GLU A 129 -4.58 -3.91 -18.78
N ILE A 130 -5.16 -4.75 -17.92
CA ILE A 130 -5.68 -4.36 -16.60
C ILE A 130 -4.60 -3.77 -15.69
N LEU A 131 -3.32 -4.13 -15.90
CA LEU A 131 -2.19 -3.64 -15.11
C LEU A 131 -1.84 -2.18 -15.39
N GLU A 132 -2.30 -1.60 -16.50
CA GLU A 132 -2.01 -0.21 -16.89
C GLU A 132 -3.26 0.62 -17.16
N LYS A 133 -4.39 -0.04 -17.46
CA LYS A 133 -5.64 0.59 -17.86
C LYS A 133 -6.79 0.10 -16.99
N PRO A 134 -6.78 0.37 -15.68
CA PRO A 134 -7.92 0.05 -14.82
C PRO A 134 -9.17 0.75 -15.34
N ILE A 135 -10.31 0.07 -15.24
CA ILE A 135 -11.62 0.66 -15.43
C ILE A 135 -12.30 0.63 -14.07
N GLY A 136 -12.59 1.79 -13.52
CA GLY A 136 -13.20 1.93 -12.21
C GLY A 136 -14.39 2.86 -12.22
N THR A 137 -14.84 3.21 -11.02
CA THR A 137 -15.98 4.10 -10.76
C THR A 137 -15.56 5.44 -10.18
N GLY A 138 -14.26 5.64 -9.93
CA GLY A 138 -13.70 6.78 -9.22
C GLY A 138 -13.79 8.12 -9.97
N PRO A 139 -13.45 9.23 -9.28
CA PRO A 139 -13.61 10.59 -9.79
C PRO A 139 -12.66 10.92 -10.96
N TYR A 140 -11.59 10.15 -11.14
CA TYR A 140 -10.69 10.25 -12.28
C TYR A 140 -10.56 8.91 -13.01
N TYR A 141 -10.14 8.97 -14.27
CA TYR A 141 -9.70 7.80 -15.05
C TYR A 141 -8.28 8.03 -15.59
N VAL A 142 -7.56 6.93 -15.86
CA VAL A 142 -6.21 7.00 -16.45
C VAL A 142 -6.31 7.43 -17.91
N ASP A 143 -5.70 8.57 -18.26
CA ASP A 143 -5.61 9.07 -19.64
C ASP A 143 -4.32 8.57 -20.31
N SER A 144 -3.19 8.65 -19.60
CA SER A 144 -1.92 8.12 -20.10
C SER A 144 -0.94 7.77 -18.97
N TRP A 145 -0.14 6.73 -19.21
CA TRP A 145 1.00 6.38 -18.36
C TRP A 145 2.29 6.50 -19.17
N ASN A 146 3.07 7.53 -18.87
CA ASN A 146 4.42 7.72 -19.40
C ASN A 146 5.41 7.00 -18.48
N ARG A 147 5.67 5.72 -18.77
CA ARG A 147 6.55 4.85 -17.96
C ARG A 147 7.88 5.54 -17.63
N GLY A 148 8.26 5.52 -16.35
CA GLY A 148 9.44 6.18 -15.81
C GLY A 148 9.34 7.70 -15.59
N ASP A 149 8.23 8.36 -15.91
CA ASP A 149 8.05 9.81 -15.77
C ASP A 149 6.76 10.23 -15.02
N SER A 150 5.59 9.84 -15.54
CA SER A 150 4.30 10.32 -15.00
C SER A 150 3.09 9.46 -15.33
N ILE A 151 2.03 9.56 -14.53
CA ILE A 151 0.66 9.17 -14.91
C ILE A 151 -0.21 10.43 -14.99
N VAL A 152 -0.98 10.55 -16.07
CA VAL A 152 -1.98 11.61 -16.26
C VAL A 152 -3.36 11.00 -16.12
N PHE A 153 -4.17 11.61 -15.26
CA PHE A 153 -5.57 11.26 -15.06
C PHE A 153 -6.47 12.42 -15.51
N LYS A 154 -7.70 12.08 -15.91
CA LYS A 154 -8.73 13.04 -16.31
C LYS A 154 -9.99 12.85 -15.49
N ARG A 155 -10.66 13.94 -15.16
CA ARG A 155 -11.92 13.89 -14.41
C ARG A 155 -12.96 13.07 -15.16
N PHE A 156 -13.67 12.23 -14.43
CA PHE A 156 -14.80 11.47 -14.93
C PHE A 156 -16.09 12.28 -14.77
N GLU A 157 -16.56 12.89 -15.86
CA GLU A 157 -17.74 13.78 -15.86
C GLU A 157 -19.06 13.10 -15.43
N ASP A 158 -19.12 11.76 -15.53
CA ASP A 158 -20.26 10.94 -15.13
C ASP A 158 -20.11 10.35 -13.71
N TYR A 159 -19.13 10.81 -12.92
CA TYR A 159 -18.89 10.36 -11.55
C TYR A 159 -20.15 10.50 -10.68
N TRP A 160 -20.44 9.45 -9.92
CA TRP A 160 -21.66 9.32 -9.12
C TRP A 160 -21.67 10.23 -7.87
N GLY A 161 -20.49 10.59 -7.38
CA GLY A 161 -20.29 11.47 -6.23
C GLY A 161 -20.07 12.94 -6.62
N ASP A 162 -19.40 13.68 -5.74
CA ASP A 162 -18.98 15.05 -6.04
C ASP A 162 -17.85 15.04 -7.07
N GLN A 163 -18.01 15.86 -8.11
CA GLN A 163 -17.03 15.97 -9.18
C GLN A 163 -15.68 16.45 -8.66
N ALA A 164 -14.61 15.88 -9.22
CA ALA A 164 -13.27 16.32 -8.89
C ALA A 164 -13.06 17.81 -9.17
N LEU A 165 -12.43 18.53 -8.23
CA LEU A 165 -12.24 19.97 -8.34
C LEU A 165 -11.31 20.38 -9.51
N THR A 166 -10.46 19.46 -9.97
CA THR A 166 -9.55 19.68 -11.10
C THR A 166 -9.90 18.81 -12.29
N ASP A 167 -9.64 19.32 -13.49
CA ASP A 167 -9.84 18.59 -14.76
C ASP A 167 -8.79 17.48 -14.94
N THR A 168 -7.58 17.73 -14.43
CA THR A 168 -6.42 16.87 -14.64
C THR A 168 -5.69 16.65 -13.31
N LEU A 169 -5.34 15.41 -13.05
CA LEU A 169 -4.43 15.03 -11.98
C LEU A 169 -3.19 14.41 -12.61
N VAL A 170 -1.99 14.79 -12.15
CA VAL A 170 -0.73 14.24 -12.64
C VAL A 170 0.07 13.70 -11.47
N PHE A 171 0.42 12.42 -11.53
CA PHE A 171 1.38 11.81 -10.63
C PHE A 171 2.76 11.81 -11.29
N ARG A 172 3.77 12.30 -10.57
CA ARG A 172 5.19 12.23 -10.90
C ARG A 172 5.95 11.54 -9.77
N TRP A 173 7.18 11.14 -10.02
CA TRP A 173 8.00 10.51 -8.97
C TRP A 173 9.47 10.86 -9.05
N THR A 174 10.12 10.83 -7.89
CA THR A 174 11.58 10.88 -7.75
C THR A 174 11.96 10.27 -6.40
N THR A 175 13.03 9.49 -6.38
CA THR A 175 13.51 8.82 -5.16
C THR A 175 14.09 9.81 -4.15
N GLU A 176 14.72 10.88 -4.63
CA GLU A 176 15.43 11.86 -3.80
C GLU A 176 14.46 12.84 -3.12
N GLY A 177 14.33 12.77 -1.78
CA GLY A 177 13.43 13.63 -1.00
C GLY A 177 13.70 15.12 -1.16
N ALA A 178 14.97 15.52 -1.11
CA ALA A 178 15.38 16.90 -1.36
C ALA A 178 15.00 17.40 -2.76
N ALA A 179 14.97 16.52 -3.77
CA ALA A 179 14.52 16.89 -5.11
C ALA A 179 13.00 17.13 -5.15
N ARG A 180 12.20 16.33 -4.42
CA ARG A 180 10.75 16.57 -4.26
C ARG A 180 10.48 17.93 -3.63
N LEU A 181 11.18 18.26 -2.53
CA LEU A 181 11.01 19.56 -1.88
C LEU A 181 11.38 20.73 -2.81
N LEU A 182 12.46 20.62 -3.58
CA LEU A 182 12.85 21.66 -4.54
C LEU A 182 11.80 21.88 -5.63
N GLU A 183 11.19 20.80 -6.14
CA GLU A 183 10.09 20.87 -7.11
C GLU A 183 8.87 21.58 -6.50
N LEU A 184 8.53 21.28 -5.24
CA LEU A 184 7.44 21.93 -4.50
C LEU A 184 7.69 23.43 -4.28
N GLN A 185 8.88 23.79 -3.78
CA GLN A 185 9.30 25.18 -3.57
C GLN A 185 9.32 26.00 -4.87
N SER A 186 9.64 25.36 -5.99
CA SER A 186 9.61 26.01 -7.31
C SER A 186 8.19 26.23 -7.85
N GLY A 187 7.18 25.57 -7.28
CA GLY A 187 5.81 25.56 -7.74
C GLY A 187 5.56 24.68 -8.97
N THR A 188 6.49 23.77 -9.30
CA THR A 188 6.35 22.83 -10.41
C THR A 188 5.45 21.64 -10.04
N VAL A 189 5.29 21.37 -8.74
CA VAL A 189 4.31 20.43 -8.17
C VAL A 189 3.49 21.11 -7.09
N ASP A 190 2.32 20.55 -6.78
CA ASP A 190 1.34 21.08 -5.82
C ASP A 190 1.42 20.42 -4.46
N GLY A 191 1.77 19.13 -4.46
CA GLY A 191 2.01 18.37 -3.25
C GLY A 191 3.07 17.30 -3.47
N ILE A 192 3.73 16.94 -2.37
CA ILE A 192 4.73 15.88 -2.33
C ILE A 192 4.43 14.90 -1.21
N ASP A 193 4.75 13.64 -1.46
CA ASP A 193 4.78 12.60 -0.45
C ASP A 193 6.14 12.53 0.26
N ASN A 194 6.09 12.10 1.53
CA ASN A 194 7.23 11.74 2.36
C ASN A 194 8.41 12.72 2.26
N PRO A 195 8.26 13.98 2.70
CA PRO A 195 9.41 14.85 2.90
C PRO A 195 10.48 14.16 3.76
N SER A 196 11.76 14.46 3.51
CA SER A 196 12.84 13.93 4.35
C SER A 196 12.69 14.46 5.78
N PRO A 197 13.05 13.69 6.83
CA PRO A 197 12.95 14.19 8.20
C PRO A 197 13.65 15.54 8.44
N ASP A 198 14.84 15.71 7.86
CA ASP A 198 15.62 16.96 7.93
C ASP A 198 14.94 18.16 7.24
N ASP A 199 13.95 17.92 6.38
CA ASP A 199 13.26 18.93 5.58
C ASP A 199 11.97 19.46 6.26
N PHE A 200 11.52 18.86 7.38
CA PHE A 200 10.27 19.26 8.04
C PHE A 200 10.31 20.71 8.52
N ASP A 201 11.37 21.10 9.23
CA ASP A 201 11.56 22.48 9.70
C ASP A 201 11.65 23.47 8.52
N VAL A 202 12.28 23.06 7.41
CA VAL A 202 12.38 23.88 6.19
C VAL A 202 11.00 24.17 5.60
N ILE A 203 10.10 23.17 5.59
CA ILE A 203 8.73 23.32 5.09
C ILE A 203 7.91 24.21 6.02
N VAL A 204 8.00 23.98 7.34
CA VAL A 204 7.25 24.75 8.35
C VAL A 204 7.69 26.23 8.38
N GLU A 205 8.95 26.53 8.07
CA GLU A 205 9.48 27.89 8.02
C GLU A 205 9.21 28.62 6.68
N ASP A 206 8.73 27.93 5.64
CA ASP A 206 8.41 28.53 4.33
C ASP A 206 6.92 28.92 4.25
N ASP A 207 6.64 30.23 4.28
CA ASP A 207 5.28 30.79 4.19
C ASP A 207 4.50 30.40 2.90
N ASN A 208 5.17 29.80 1.90
CA ASN A 208 4.52 29.31 0.67
C ASN A 208 4.15 27.83 0.71
N LEU A 209 4.50 27.11 1.78
CA LEU A 209 4.27 25.69 1.94
C LEU A 209 3.48 25.41 3.21
N GLU A 210 2.81 24.25 3.23
CA GLU A 210 2.17 23.72 4.42
C GLU A 210 2.52 22.23 4.58
N LEU A 211 2.87 21.85 5.81
CA LEU A 211 3.17 20.47 6.20
C LEU A 211 1.92 19.85 6.86
N TYR A 212 1.54 18.67 6.41
CA TYR A 212 0.44 17.88 6.92
C TYR A 212 0.98 16.57 7.47
N GLU A 213 1.15 16.52 8.80
CA GLU A 213 1.64 15.34 9.51
C GLU A 213 0.60 14.21 9.48
N ARG A 214 1.07 12.99 9.22
CA ARG A 214 0.27 11.77 9.34
C ARG A 214 0.39 11.21 10.73
N GLU A 215 -0.74 10.75 11.28
CA GLU A 215 -0.74 9.92 12.47
C GLU A 215 0.08 8.64 12.22
N ALA A 216 0.97 8.30 13.15
CA ALA A 216 1.92 7.20 12.99
C ALA A 216 1.24 5.83 13.16
N LEU A 217 0.46 5.41 12.17
CA LEU A 217 -0.15 4.08 12.10
C LEU A 217 0.83 3.05 11.54
N ASN A 218 1.98 2.91 12.18
CA ASN A 218 3.02 1.98 11.76
C ASN A 218 3.89 1.54 12.93
N ILE A 219 4.72 0.52 12.75
CA ILE A 219 5.69 0.05 13.74
C ILE A 219 7.00 -0.29 13.04
N PHE A 220 8.12 0.20 13.58
CA PHE A 220 9.44 -0.36 13.31
C PHE A 220 9.85 -1.28 14.45
N TYR A 221 10.34 -2.45 14.07
CA TYR A 221 10.77 -3.47 14.99
C TYR A 221 12.16 -4.01 14.68
N PHE A 222 12.87 -4.29 15.75
CA PHE A 222 14.15 -4.99 15.74
C PHE A 222 13.89 -6.45 16.10
N ALA A 223 13.89 -7.31 15.10
CA ALA A 223 13.40 -8.68 15.23
C ALA A 223 14.53 -9.72 15.20
N MET A 224 14.16 -10.91 15.65
CA MET A 224 14.98 -12.11 15.67
C MET A 224 14.06 -13.33 15.56
N THR A 225 14.58 -14.46 15.08
CA THR A 225 13.79 -15.69 14.98
C THR A 225 14.16 -16.62 16.13
N ASN A 226 13.17 -16.98 16.96
CA ASN A 226 13.39 -17.71 18.22
C ASN A 226 13.85 -19.18 18.05
N THR A 227 13.97 -19.68 16.82
CA THR A 227 14.43 -21.04 16.52
C THR A 227 15.94 -21.14 16.33
N PHE A 228 16.65 -20.01 16.16
CA PHE A 228 18.10 -19.96 16.08
C PHE A 228 18.74 -19.75 17.45
N GLU A 229 19.90 -20.34 17.69
CA GLU A 229 20.74 -19.99 18.85
C GLU A 229 21.45 -18.65 18.59
N PRO A 230 21.56 -17.73 19.57
CA PRO A 230 21.13 -17.85 20.96
C PRO A 230 19.70 -17.34 21.22
N PHE A 231 18.96 -16.95 20.18
CA PHE A 231 17.62 -16.35 20.30
C PHE A 231 16.55 -17.32 20.81
N ASN A 232 16.79 -18.63 20.76
CA ASN A 232 15.96 -19.64 21.42
C ASN A 232 15.94 -19.53 22.95
N ASN A 233 16.88 -18.79 23.55
CA ASN A 233 16.88 -18.48 24.97
C ASN A 233 16.09 -17.20 25.26
N LEU A 234 14.97 -17.31 25.98
CA LEU A 234 14.13 -16.18 26.36
C LEU A 234 14.91 -15.09 27.14
N GLN A 235 15.84 -15.47 28.01
CA GLN A 235 16.62 -14.49 28.77
C GLN A 235 17.55 -13.65 27.88
N VAL A 236 18.05 -14.23 26.78
CA VAL A 236 18.83 -13.48 25.78
C VAL A 236 17.93 -12.44 25.10
N ARG A 237 16.72 -12.82 24.66
CA ARG A 237 15.77 -11.89 24.04
C ARG A 237 15.35 -10.78 24.99
N GLN A 238 15.03 -11.10 26.24
CA GLN A 238 14.70 -10.11 27.27
C GLN A 238 15.86 -9.15 27.54
N ALA A 239 17.10 -9.64 27.57
CA ALA A 239 18.27 -8.78 27.74
C ALA A 239 18.44 -7.82 26.56
N ILE A 240 18.19 -8.28 25.33
CA ILE A 240 18.20 -7.42 24.13
C ILE A 240 17.07 -6.38 24.24
N ALA A 241 15.86 -6.77 24.61
CA ALA A 241 14.71 -5.87 24.71
C ALA A 241 14.90 -4.70 25.68
N MET A 242 15.57 -4.92 26.82
CA MET A 242 15.91 -3.85 27.77
C MET A 242 17.27 -3.18 27.47
N GLY A 243 18.12 -3.82 26.66
CA GLY A 243 19.49 -3.38 26.37
C GLY A 243 19.61 -2.41 25.20
N ILE A 244 18.54 -2.15 24.46
CA ILE A 244 18.50 -1.18 23.35
C ILE A 244 17.89 0.14 23.84
N ASP A 245 18.63 1.23 23.67
CA ASP A 245 18.20 2.62 23.85
C ASP A 245 17.35 3.05 22.65
N ARG A 246 16.05 2.79 22.75
CA ARG A 246 15.05 3.07 21.70
C ARG A 246 14.78 4.57 21.55
N GLN A 247 14.84 5.32 22.65
CA GLN A 247 14.67 6.78 22.65
C GLN A 247 15.75 7.45 21.82
N ARG A 248 17.01 7.00 21.95
CA ARG A 248 18.12 7.50 21.13
C ARG A 248 17.92 7.29 19.64
N ILE A 249 17.27 6.20 19.23
CA ILE A 249 16.97 5.93 17.82
C ILE A 249 15.93 6.94 17.31
N VAL A 250 14.83 7.13 18.05
CA VAL A 250 13.78 8.09 17.69
C VAL A 250 14.33 9.52 17.64
N ASP A 251 15.05 9.96 18.68
CA ASP A 251 15.57 11.33 18.79
C ASP A 251 16.55 11.70 17.66
N ASN A 252 17.28 10.73 17.11
CA ASN A 252 18.35 11.00 16.15
C ASN A 252 17.95 10.78 14.69
N PHE A 253 16.95 9.94 14.41
CA PHE A 253 16.68 9.46 13.04
C PHE A 253 15.24 9.64 12.58
N TYR A 254 14.35 10.15 13.43
CA TYR A 254 12.92 10.28 13.10
C TYR A 254 12.48 11.75 13.12
N PRO A 255 11.49 12.12 12.27
CA PRO A 255 10.93 13.46 12.27
C PRO A 255 10.01 13.69 13.49
N ALA A 256 9.57 14.94 13.65
CA ALA A 256 8.47 15.28 14.52
C ALA A 256 7.22 14.41 14.22
N GLY A 257 6.41 14.16 15.25
CA GLY A 257 5.26 13.24 15.18
C GLY A 257 5.62 11.75 15.39
N SER A 258 6.90 11.41 15.51
CA SER A 258 7.35 10.06 15.83
C SER A 258 7.41 9.80 17.33
N GLU A 259 7.19 8.57 17.75
CA GLU A 259 7.24 8.18 19.16
C GLU A 259 7.93 6.83 19.38
N VAL A 260 8.51 6.65 20.58
CA VAL A 260 9.02 5.34 21.00
C VAL A 260 7.82 4.43 21.24
N ALA A 261 7.81 3.27 20.59
CA ALA A 261 6.72 2.33 20.68
C ALA A 261 6.61 1.73 22.10
N SER A 262 5.51 1.99 22.81
CA SER A 262 5.22 1.36 24.10
C SER A 262 4.70 -0.07 23.94
N HIS A 263 4.08 -0.35 22.79
CA HIS A 263 3.49 -1.63 22.41
C HIS A 263 3.79 -1.91 20.92
N PHE A 264 3.47 -3.10 20.43
CA PHE A 264 3.61 -3.41 19.01
C PHE A 264 2.68 -2.54 18.14
N THR A 265 1.45 -2.35 18.60
CA THR A 265 0.40 -1.61 17.89
C THR A 265 0.33 -0.17 18.40
N PRO A 266 0.22 0.85 17.52
CA PRO A 266 0.04 2.25 17.91
C PRO A 266 -1.17 2.48 18.84
N CYS A 267 -1.06 3.43 19.77
CA CYS A 267 -2.12 3.79 20.72
C CYS A 267 -3.38 4.39 20.07
N SER A 268 -3.25 4.92 18.86
CA SER A 268 -4.36 5.47 18.07
C SER A 268 -5.34 4.41 17.59
N ILE A 269 -4.92 3.13 17.57
CA ILE A 269 -5.80 2.00 17.29
C ILE A 269 -6.43 1.53 18.60
N PRO A 270 -7.76 1.39 18.69
CA PRO A 270 -8.42 0.86 19.88
C PRO A 270 -7.80 -0.45 20.36
N ASN A 271 -7.56 -0.57 21.67
CA ASN A 271 -6.84 -1.67 22.33
C ASN A 271 -5.37 -1.86 21.92
N GLY A 272 -4.79 -0.99 21.08
CA GLY A 272 -3.42 -1.14 20.57
C GLY A 272 -2.36 -1.12 21.67
N CYS A 273 -2.55 -0.24 22.67
CA CYS A 273 -1.57 -0.02 23.74
C CYS A 273 -2.13 -0.22 25.16
N VAL A 274 -3.00 -1.22 25.33
CA VAL A 274 -3.48 -1.65 26.65
C VAL A 274 -2.57 -2.72 27.25
N GLY A 275 -2.44 -2.73 28.57
CA GLY A 275 -1.55 -3.63 29.29
C GLY A 275 -0.34 -2.91 29.88
N GLU A 276 0.78 -3.61 29.98
CA GLU A 276 2.03 -3.05 30.46
C GLU A 276 2.91 -2.55 29.31
N ASP A 277 3.43 -1.33 29.46
CA ASP A 277 4.43 -0.78 28.55
C ASP A 277 5.67 -1.67 28.42
N TRP A 278 6.31 -1.60 27.25
CA TRP A 278 7.57 -2.26 26.96
C TRP A 278 8.70 -1.89 27.93
N TYR A 279 9.75 -2.71 27.95
CA TYR A 279 10.93 -2.50 28.81
C TYR A 279 11.55 -1.10 28.67
N ASP A 280 11.87 -0.50 29.82
CA ASP A 280 12.77 0.64 29.90
C ASP A 280 14.21 0.23 29.54
N PHE A 281 14.99 1.20 29.05
CA PHE A 281 16.41 0.96 28.76
C PHE A 281 17.23 0.80 30.06
N ASP A 282 17.84 -0.38 30.23
CA ASP A 282 18.77 -0.68 31.31
C ASP A 282 19.92 -1.58 30.81
N LEU A 283 21.00 -0.93 30.37
CA LEU A 283 22.21 -1.59 29.86
C LEU A 283 22.86 -2.52 30.90
N GLN A 284 22.81 -2.18 32.18
CA GLN A 284 23.47 -2.99 33.21
C GLN A 284 22.66 -4.26 33.50
N ALA A 285 21.34 -4.12 33.64
CA ALA A 285 20.45 -5.28 33.80
C ALA A 285 20.51 -6.21 32.59
N ALA A 286 20.57 -5.66 31.37
CA ALA A 286 20.76 -6.45 30.15
C ALA A 286 22.05 -7.29 30.18
N LYS A 287 23.18 -6.68 30.56
CA LYS A 287 24.47 -7.38 30.69
C LYS A 287 24.44 -8.48 31.74
N ASP A 288 23.86 -8.19 32.89
CA ASP A 288 23.74 -9.15 33.97
C ASP A 288 22.87 -10.34 33.52
N LEU A 289 21.77 -10.08 32.82
CA LEU A 289 20.88 -11.12 32.28
C LEU A 289 21.54 -11.94 31.17
N LEU A 290 22.32 -11.33 30.27
CA LEU A 290 23.14 -12.06 29.28
C LEU A 290 24.16 -12.97 29.97
N ALA A 291 24.83 -12.50 31.03
CA ALA A 291 25.77 -13.31 31.79
C ALA A 291 25.09 -14.50 32.48
N GLU A 292 23.91 -14.29 33.08
CA GLU A 292 23.08 -15.36 33.66
C GLU A 292 22.61 -16.38 32.61
N ALA A 293 22.27 -15.90 31.41
CA ALA A 293 21.86 -16.73 30.28
C ALA A 293 23.02 -17.53 29.64
N GLY A 294 24.26 -17.31 30.09
CA GLY A 294 25.45 -18.02 29.60
C GLY A 294 26.29 -17.26 28.58
N TYR A 295 26.03 -15.97 28.35
CA TYR A 295 26.71 -15.10 27.39
C TYR A 295 27.38 -13.88 28.07
N PRO A 296 28.26 -14.07 29.07
CA PRO A 296 28.90 -12.96 29.80
C PRO A 296 29.83 -12.11 28.92
N ASP A 297 30.33 -12.68 27.82
CA ASP A 297 31.18 -12.03 26.82
C ASP A 297 30.41 -11.77 25.51
N GLY A 298 29.08 -11.91 25.51
CA GLY A 298 28.22 -11.80 24.33
C GLY A 298 28.39 -12.93 23.32
N PHE A 299 28.11 -12.63 22.04
CA PHE A 299 28.16 -13.56 20.91
C PHE A 299 28.31 -12.81 19.58
N ASP A 300 28.68 -13.52 18.52
CA ASP A 300 28.71 -13.00 17.14
C ASP A 300 27.34 -13.19 16.45
N THR A 301 26.92 -12.25 15.62
CA THR A 301 25.66 -12.32 14.86
C THR A 301 25.68 -11.40 13.62
N THR A 302 24.53 -11.28 12.95
CA THR A 302 24.32 -10.40 11.78
C THR A 302 23.09 -9.51 12.02
N ILE A 303 23.09 -8.30 11.43
CA ILE A 303 21.90 -7.46 11.24
C ILE A 303 21.59 -7.44 9.74
N TYR A 304 20.45 -8.02 9.36
CA TYR A 304 19.94 -8.02 7.99
C TYR A 304 18.95 -6.88 7.79
N TYR A 305 19.02 -6.18 6.66
CA TYR A 305 18.00 -5.20 6.27
C TYR A 305 17.96 -4.97 4.76
N ARG A 306 16.90 -4.32 4.28
CA ARG A 306 16.80 -3.76 2.93
C ARG A 306 16.90 -2.23 2.98
N ASP A 307 17.63 -1.63 2.05
CA ASP A 307 17.90 -0.18 2.03
C ASP A 307 16.79 0.57 1.27
N VAL A 308 15.59 0.58 1.84
CA VAL A 308 14.40 1.18 1.24
C VAL A 308 13.71 2.08 2.27
N PHE A 309 13.47 3.34 1.90
CA PHE A 309 12.72 4.28 2.73
C PHE A 309 11.32 3.76 3.04
N ARG A 310 10.95 3.81 4.32
CA ARG A 310 9.61 3.54 4.85
C ARG A 310 9.34 4.50 6.00
N SER A 311 8.10 4.95 6.18
CA SER A 311 7.74 5.85 7.29
C SER A 311 8.12 5.28 8.66
N TYR A 312 7.97 3.96 8.83
CA TYR A 312 8.41 3.29 10.05
C TYR A 312 9.94 3.24 10.19
N LEU A 313 10.74 3.28 9.10
CA LEU A 313 12.21 3.21 9.14
C LEU A 313 12.79 4.10 8.03
N PRO A 314 12.88 5.43 8.26
CA PRO A 314 13.25 6.39 7.21
C PRO A 314 14.73 6.33 6.82
N GLU A 315 15.60 5.94 7.75
CA GLU A 315 17.06 5.92 7.58
C GLU A 315 17.66 4.52 7.89
N PRO A 316 17.36 3.47 7.10
CA PRO A 316 17.69 2.08 7.46
C PRO A 316 19.18 1.84 7.76
N SER A 317 20.08 2.38 6.92
CA SER A 317 21.53 2.19 7.08
C SER A 317 22.10 2.85 8.34
N LEU A 318 21.61 4.05 8.70
CA LEU A 318 22.04 4.77 9.89
C LEU A 318 21.54 4.08 11.17
N VAL A 319 20.27 3.66 11.16
CA VAL A 319 19.67 2.90 12.27
C VAL A 319 20.38 1.55 12.47
N ALA A 320 20.71 0.82 11.40
CA ALA A 320 21.48 -0.43 11.49
C ALA A 320 22.86 -0.21 12.12
N THR A 321 23.54 0.88 11.76
CA THR A 321 24.86 1.25 12.33
C THR A 321 24.75 1.62 13.81
N ASP A 322 23.70 2.35 14.19
CA ASP A 322 23.45 2.70 15.59
C ASP A 322 23.16 1.44 16.44
N LEU A 323 22.29 0.56 15.96
CA LEU A 323 21.98 -0.73 16.59
C LEU A 323 23.23 -1.61 16.73
N GLN A 324 24.09 -1.69 15.70
CA GLN A 324 25.38 -2.39 15.80
C GLN A 324 26.24 -1.83 16.95
N ALA A 325 26.29 -0.51 17.12
CA ALA A 325 27.03 0.11 18.22
C ALA A 325 26.41 -0.22 19.59
N GLN A 326 25.07 -0.20 19.71
CA GLN A 326 24.37 -0.58 20.95
C GLN A 326 24.58 -2.05 21.31
N LEU A 327 24.52 -2.95 20.34
CA LEU A 327 24.83 -4.37 20.53
C LEU A 327 26.28 -4.57 20.99
N SER A 328 27.23 -3.79 20.44
CA SER A 328 28.62 -3.83 20.90
C SER A 328 28.76 -3.43 22.37
N ASP A 329 27.96 -2.46 22.84
CA ASP A 329 27.92 -2.11 24.27
C ASP A 329 27.44 -3.29 25.14
N LEU A 330 26.59 -4.19 24.62
CA LEU A 330 26.17 -5.45 25.26
C LEU A 330 27.19 -6.60 25.11
N GLY A 331 28.29 -6.38 24.38
CA GLY A 331 29.26 -7.43 24.04
C GLY A 331 28.87 -8.28 22.82
N ILE A 332 27.78 -7.95 22.13
CA ILE A 332 27.32 -8.65 20.93
C ILE A 332 28.00 -8.03 19.71
N ASN A 333 28.74 -8.85 18.95
CA ASN A 333 29.46 -8.41 17.77
C ASN A 333 28.64 -8.72 16.51
N ALA A 334 27.90 -7.73 16.01
CA ALA A 334 27.05 -7.86 14.84
C ALA A 334 27.74 -7.41 13.55
N THR A 335 27.65 -8.17 12.46
CA THR A 335 27.97 -7.72 11.10
C THR A 335 26.72 -7.16 10.43
N ILE A 336 26.82 -6.08 9.64
CA ILE A 336 25.67 -5.55 8.89
C ILE A 336 25.66 -6.14 7.49
N GLU A 337 24.52 -6.67 7.07
CA GLU A 337 24.28 -7.22 5.74
C GLU A 337 23.06 -6.58 5.09
N VAL A 338 23.28 -5.89 3.96
CA VAL A 338 22.21 -5.35 3.13
C VAL A 338 21.76 -6.40 2.13
N MET A 339 20.47 -6.68 2.09
CA MET A 339 19.85 -7.63 1.17
C MET A 339 19.05 -6.90 0.09
N GLU A 340 18.88 -7.57 -1.05
CA GLU A 340 17.90 -7.17 -2.07
C GLU A 340 16.48 -7.28 -1.47
N SER A 341 15.58 -6.36 -1.82
CA SER A 341 14.29 -6.20 -1.15
C SER A 341 13.41 -7.45 -1.22
N GLY A 342 13.27 -8.07 -2.40
CA GLY A 342 12.44 -9.27 -2.57
C GLY A 342 13.00 -10.45 -1.77
N ALA A 343 14.31 -10.69 -1.88
CA ALA A 343 14.98 -11.73 -1.12
C ALA A 343 14.90 -11.51 0.40
N PHE A 344 15.00 -10.26 0.86
CA PHE A 344 14.87 -9.92 2.29
C PHE A 344 13.47 -10.24 2.82
N ILE A 345 12.42 -9.83 2.09
CA ILE A 345 11.03 -10.09 2.49
C ILE A 345 10.75 -11.59 2.52
N GLU A 346 11.18 -12.34 1.51
CA GLU A 346 11.00 -13.79 1.48
C GLU A 346 11.67 -14.49 2.68
N GLU A 347 12.95 -14.19 2.96
CA GLU A 347 13.69 -14.84 4.04
C GLU A 347 13.20 -14.41 5.43
N SER A 348 12.83 -13.13 5.61
CA SER A 348 12.31 -12.63 6.90
C SER A 348 10.93 -13.19 7.21
N SER A 349 9.98 -13.13 6.27
CA SER A 349 8.62 -13.66 6.45
C SER A 349 8.62 -15.16 6.70
N ALA A 350 9.56 -15.91 6.11
CA ALA A 350 9.69 -17.34 6.33
C ALA A 350 10.47 -17.73 7.60
N GLY A 351 10.91 -16.75 8.42
CA GLY A 351 11.66 -17.01 9.64
C GLY A 351 13.04 -17.63 9.39
N ARG A 352 13.70 -17.34 8.26
CA ARG A 352 14.95 -17.99 7.83
C ARG A 352 16.22 -17.17 8.06
N LEU A 353 16.09 -15.95 8.57
CA LEU A 353 17.23 -15.09 8.90
C LEU A 353 17.85 -15.48 10.26
N ASP A 354 19.03 -16.08 10.22
CA ASP A 354 19.85 -16.41 11.40
C ASP A 354 20.62 -15.17 11.89
N GLY A 355 19.93 -14.32 12.64
CA GLY A 355 20.45 -13.05 13.12
C GLY A 355 19.34 -12.11 13.54
N PHE A 356 19.72 -10.86 13.72
CA PHE A 356 18.77 -9.77 13.82
C PHE A 356 18.34 -9.29 12.45
N TYR A 357 17.15 -8.73 12.34
CA TYR A 357 16.72 -8.03 11.13
C TYR A 357 15.85 -6.81 11.42
N LEU A 358 15.91 -5.85 10.49
CA LEU A 358 15.17 -4.59 10.57
C LEU A 358 13.98 -4.63 9.63
N LEU A 359 12.77 -4.59 10.20
CA LEU A 359 11.54 -4.55 9.42
C LEU A 359 10.46 -3.81 10.21
N GLY A 360 9.33 -3.56 9.56
CA GLY A 360 8.23 -2.85 10.16
C GLY A 360 6.95 -3.12 9.39
N TRP A 361 5.87 -2.50 9.86
CA TRP A 361 4.54 -2.63 9.31
C TRP A 361 3.85 -1.28 9.29
N GLY A 362 3.13 -0.97 8.20
CA GLY A 362 2.21 0.17 8.12
C GLY A 362 0.79 -0.34 8.15
N ALA A 363 -0.14 0.41 8.74
CA ALA A 363 -1.53 0.01 8.78
C ALA A 363 -2.15 -0.02 7.38
N ASP A 364 -2.74 -1.14 6.98
CA ASP A 364 -3.54 -1.23 5.75
C ASP A 364 -5.00 -0.86 6.03
N TYR A 365 -5.47 -1.20 7.23
CA TYR A 365 -6.79 -0.82 7.74
C TYR A 365 -6.70 -0.54 9.25
N PRO A 366 -7.55 0.38 9.78
CA PRO A 366 -7.39 0.96 11.11
C PRO A 366 -8.00 0.08 12.21
N HIS A 367 -7.60 -1.18 12.28
CA HIS A 367 -8.04 -2.13 13.28
C HIS A 367 -6.86 -2.93 13.83
N ILE A 368 -6.93 -3.31 15.11
CA ILE A 368 -5.83 -3.99 15.81
C ILE A 368 -5.44 -5.33 15.18
N THR A 369 -6.40 -6.00 14.51
CA THR A 369 -6.16 -7.25 13.77
C THR A 369 -5.21 -7.06 12.58
N ASN A 370 -5.08 -5.84 12.03
CA ASN A 370 -4.10 -5.55 10.98
C ASN A 370 -2.65 -5.64 11.49
N PHE A 371 -2.44 -5.41 12.79
CA PHE A 371 -1.12 -5.50 13.41
C PHE A 371 -0.91 -6.86 14.04
N LEU A 372 -1.74 -7.24 15.01
CA LEU A 372 -1.43 -8.37 15.88
C LEU A 372 -1.71 -9.72 15.22
N ASP A 373 -2.84 -9.87 14.52
CA ASP A 373 -3.25 -11.18 13.99
C ASP A 373 -2.31 -11.63 12.86
N TYR A 374 -1.86 -10.71 12.01
CA TYR A 374 -0.90 -11.01 10.97
C TYR A 374 0.44 -11.49 11.55
N HIS A 375 1.02 -10.74 12.49
CA HIS A 375 2.38 -11.00 13.00
C HIS A 375 2.46 -12.13 14.04
N PHE A 376 1.37 -12.38 14.77
CA PHE A 376 1.36 -13.29 15.91
C PHE A 376 0.34 -14.42 15.79
N THR A 377 -0.15 -14.73 14.58
CA THR A 377 -0.97 -15.93 14.37
C THR A 377 -0.18 -17.22 14.64
N GLY A 378 -0.91 -18.31 14.93
CA GLY A 378 -0.34 -19.63 15.19
C GLY A 378 0.35 -20.29 13.99
N THR A 379 0.30 -19.68 12.81
CA THR A 379 0.90 -20.20 11.57
C THR A 379 2.02 -19.32 11.00
N ASN A 380 2.26 -18.12 11.53
CA ASN A 380 3.27 -17.21 10.99
C ASN A 380 4.66 -17.56 11.56
N PRO A 381 5.64 -17.94 10.72
CA PRO A 381 6.96 -18.35 11.17
C PRO A 381 7.96 -17.20 11.34
N GLN A 382 7.60 -15.95 11.04
CA GLN A 382 8.52 -14.81 10.96
C GLN A 382 9.40 -14.64 12.22
N PHE A 383 8.82 -14.80 13.42
CA PHE A 383 9.54 -14.70 14.70
C PHE A 383 9.93 -16.08 15.29
N GLY A 384 9.78 -17.16 14.52
CA GLY A 384 10.07 -18.54 14.91
C GLY A 384 8.83 -19.32 15.35
N ASP A 385 8.98 -20.17 16.37
CA ASP A 385 7.89 -20.96 16.93
C ASP A 385 6.82 -20.04 17.55
N PRO A 386 5.54 -20.12 17.10
CA PRO A 386 4.45 -19.28 17.62
C PRO A 386 4.09 -19.60 19.08
N HIS A 387 3.53 -18.60 19.78
CA HIS A 387 3.19 -18.70 21.20
C HIS A 387 1.68 -18.73 21.44
N PRO A 388 1.11 -19.83 21.99
CA PRO A 388 -0.33 -19.93 22.28
C PRO A 388 -0.83 -18.87 23.24
N GLU A 389 0.01 -18.42 24.17
CA GLU A 389 -0.29 -17.33 25.10
C GLU A 389 -0.64 -16.02 24.39
N ILE A 390 -0.16 -15.85 23.15
CA ILE A 390 -0.47 -14.71 22.28
C ILE A 390 -1.63 -15.08 21.33
N TYR A 391 -1.44 -16.07 20.45
CA TYR A 391 -2.37 -16.28 19.34
C TYR A 391 -3.77 -16.72 19.80
N GLU A 392 -3.91 -17.49 20.88
CA GLU A 392 -5.24 -17.92 21.36
C GLU A 392 -6.06 -16.72 21.85
N LYS A 393 -5.40 -15.69 22.41
CA LYS A 393 -6.04 -14.45 22.87
C LYS A 393 -6.46 -13.57 21.71
N LEU A 394 -5.59 -13.42 20.72
CA LEU A 394 -5.88 -12.66 19.51
C LEU A 394 -7.05 -13.29 18.74
N THR A 395 -7.04 -14.61 18.50
CA THR A 395 -8.13 -15.31 17.81
C THR A 395 -9.48 -15.16 18.52
N ALA A 396 -9.49 -15.16 19.85
CA ALA A 396 -10.71 -14.94 20.63
C ALA A 396 -11.17 -13.48 20.59
N ALA A 397 -10.24 -12.52 20.71
CA ALA A 397 -10.54 -11.10 20.72
C ALA A 397 -11.03 -10.58 19.37
N ALA A 398 -10.45 -11.08 18.27
CA ALA A 398 -10.77 -10.67 16.90
C ALA A 398 -12.24 -10.93 16.51
N GLN A 399 -12.94 -11.82 17.22
CA GLN A 399 -14.36 -12.15 16.97
C GLN A 399 -15.35 -11.28 17.76
N ILE A 400 -14.86 -10.36 18.60
CA ILE A 400 -15.68 -9.52 19.48
C ILE A 400 -15.85 -8.12 18.85
N ALA A 401 -17.09 -7.70 18.61
CA ALA A 401 -17.37 -6.40 17.97
C ALA A 401 -17.12 -5.19 18.86
N ASP A 402 -17.44 -5.24 20.15
CA ASP A 402 -17.24 -4.10 21.04
C ASP A 402 -15.79 -4.09 21.56
N PRO A 403 -14.98 -3.06 21.24
CA PRO A 403 -13.61 -2.98 21.71
C PRO A 403 -13.49 -3.05 23.24
N ALA A 404 -14.48 -2.56 23.99
CA ALA A 404 -14.46 -2.62 25.45
C ALA A 404 -14.61 -4.06 25.98
N ASP A 405 -15.37 -4.91 25.30
CA ASP A 405 -15.53 -6.32 25.66
C ASP A 405 -14.27 -7.13 25.28
N ALA A 406 -13.56 -6.72 24.22
CA ALA A 406 -12.32 -7.35 23.76
C ALA A 406 -11.07 -6.94 24.57
N GLU A 407 -11.10 -5.79 25.26
CA GLU A 407 -9.93 -5.15 25.90
C GLU A 407 -9.11 -6.11 26.78
N SER A 408 -9.79 -6.91 27.63
CA SER A 408 -9.10 -7.82 28.56
C SER A 408 -8.24 -8.89 27.85
N LEU A 409 -8.66 -9.35 26.68
CA LEU A 409 -7.89 -10.32 25.89
C LEU A 409 -6.69 -9.66 25.23
N TYR A 410 -6.83 -8.42 24.75
CA TYR A 410 -5.70 -7.66 24.21
C TYR A 410 -4.68 -7.27 25.29
N VAL A 411 -5.11 -6.99 26.52
CA VAL A 411 -4.20 -6.83 27.67
C VAL A 411 -3.38 -8.10 27.90
N GLU A 412 -4.02 -9.27 27.91
CA GLU A 412 -3.32 -10.55 28.05
C GLU A 412 -2.34 -10.80 26.90
N ALA A 413 -2.74 -10.54 25.66
CA ALA A 413 -1.90 -10.72 24.47
C ALA A 413 -0.68 -9.77 24.47
N ASN A 414 -0.89 -8.48 24.73
CA ASN A 414 0.18 -7.48 24.75
C ASN A 414 1.21 -7.76 25.86
N ASN A 415 0.74 -8.15 27.05
CA ASN A 415 1.63 -8.57 28.13
C ASN A 415 2.42 -9.82 27.75
N ALA A 416 1.81 -10.80 27.07
CA ALA A 416 2.52 -11.98 26.58
C ALA A 416 3.56 -11.63 25.50
N ILE A 417 3.26 -10.71 24.57
CA ILE A 417 4.23 -10.21 23.57
C ILE A 417 5.44 -9.57 24.28
N LYS A 418 5.19 -8.75 25.30
CA LYS A 418 6.25 -8.17 26.14
C LYS A 418 7.07 -9.24 26.86
N GLU A 419 6.42 -10.20 27.52
CA GLU A 419 7.13 -11.21 28.33
C GLU A 419 7.96 -12.17 27.47
N LEU A 420 7.46 -12.53 26.28
CA LEU A 420 8.06 -13.54 25.40
C LEU A 420 9.06 -12.96 24.40
N VAL A 421 9.03 -11.64 24.18
CA VAL A 421 9.96 -10.90 23.31
C VAL A 421 10.17 -11.59 21.96
N PRO A 422 9.14 -11.71 21.11
CA PRO A 422 9.32 -12.20 19.73
C PRO A 422 10.11 -11.20 18.87
N MET A 423 9.94 -9.90 19.14
CA MET A 423 10.69 -8.79 18.56
C MET A 423 10.87 -7.69 19.63
N VAL A 424 11.63 -6.64 19.31
CA VAL A 424 11.69 -5.40 20.09
C VAL A 424 10.98 -4.28 19.31
N PRO A 425 9.86 -3.72 19.80
CA PRO A 425 9.22 -2.55 19.20
C PRO A 425 10.08 -1.32 19.47
N ILE A 426 10.42 -0.59 18.40
CA ILE A 426 11.32 0.56 18.47
C ILE A 426 10.53 1.87 18.37
N ALA A 427 9.81 2.07 17.28
CA ALA A 427 9.19 3.36 16.97
C ALA A 427 7.88 3.23 16.20
N HIS A 428 6.94 4.13 16.48
CA HIS A 428 5.90 4.51 15.55
C HIS A 428 6.40 5.77 14.82
N GLY A 429 6.72 5.62 13.53
CA GLY A 429 7.37 6.64 12.74
C GLY A 429 6.39 7.68 12.20
N GLY A 430 6.64 8.94 12.52
CA GLY A 430 5.96 10.08 11.93
C GLY A 430 6.28 10.19 10.44
N SER A 431 5.31 10.67 9.67
CA SER A 431 5.49 11.02 8.26
C SER A 431 4.59 12.19 7.92
N ALA A 432 4.71 12.74 6.72
CA ALA A 432 3.89 13.86 6.31
C ALA A 432 3.68 13.86 4.79
N ALA A 433 2.66 14.59 4.37
CA ALA A 433 2.59 15.18 3.05
C ALA A 433 2.91 16.67 3.16
N ALA A 434 3.41 17.29 2.10
CA ALA A 434 3.57 18.75 2.05
C ALA A 434 2.96 19.30 0.78
N TYR A 435 2.35 20.48 0.89
CA TYR A 435 1.64 21.13 -0.21
C TYR A 435 2.10 22.57 -0.35
N ARG A 436 1.83 23.18 -1.51
CA ARG A 436 1.84 24.64 -1.62
C ARG A 436 0.73 25.19 -0.72
N ALA A 437 1.00 26.30 -0.03
CA ALA A 437 0.06 26.93 0.90
C ALA A 437 -1.21 27.50 0.24
N ASP A 438 -1.25 27.58 -1.10
CA ASP A 438 -2.45 27.95 -1.85
C ASP A 438 -3.33 26.75 -2.25
N VAL A 439 -2.97 25.52 -1.86
CA VAL A 439 -3.82 24.35 -2.05
C VAL A 439 -4.91 24.34 -0.98
N GLU A 440 -6.17 24.52 -1.39
CA GLU A 440 -7.32 24.42 -0.50
C GLU A 440 -7.74 22.95 -0.32
N ASN A 441 -8.24 22.61 0.88
CA ASN A 441 -8.60 21.25 1.30
C ASN A 441 -7.46 20.21 1.25
N ALA A 442 -6.20 20.68 1.27
CA ALA A 442 -5.07 19.81 1.49
C ALA A 442 -5.24 19.00 2.79
N HIS A 443 -4.81 17.75 2.76
CA HIS A 443 -4.91 16.81 3.86
C HIS A 443 -3.87 15.70 3.65
N SER A 444 -3.52 14.99 4.73
CA SER A 444 -2.72 13.78 4.68
C SER A 444 -3.52 12.63 5.24
N SER A 445 -3.49 11.47 4.60
CA SER A 445 -4.16 10.30 5.16
C SER A 445 -3.24 9.51 6.11
N PRO A 446 -3.72 9.06 7.29
CA PRO A 446 -3.00 8.13 8.14
C PRO A 446 -2.61 6.81 7.45
N LEU A 447 -3.35 6.39 6.42
CA LEU A 447 -3.08 5.17 5.64
C LEU A 447 -2.26 5.45 4.36
N GLY A 448 -1.79 6.69 4.18
CA GLY A 448 -0.99 7.10 3.02
C GLY A 448 -1.77 7.24 1.72
N ASN A 449 -3.10 7.30 1.79
CA ASN A 449 -4.01 7.37 0.66
C ASN A 449 -4.72 8.74 0.55
N GLU A 450 -3.98 9.74 0.07
CA GLU A 450 -4.53 11.08 -0.17
C GLU A 450 -5.60 11.06 -1.26
N TYR A 451 -6.73 11.75 -1.05
CA TYR A 451 -7.84 11.81 -2.00
C TYR A 451 -7.84 13.16 -2.74
N MET A 452 -7.20 13.21 -3.90
CA MET A 452 -6.92 14.48 -4.59
C MET A 452 -8.15 15.13 -5.22
N ALA A 453 -9.24 14.39 -5.42
CA ALA A 453 -10.45 14.90 -6.07
C ALA A 453 -11.08 16.10 -5.34
N VAL A 454 -10.84 16.23 -4.02
CA VAL A 454 -11.38 17.34 -3.21
C VAL A 454 -10.38 18.49 -2.98
N MET A 455 -9.17 18.39 -3.53
CA MET A 455 -8.12 19.42 -3.38
C MET A 455 -8.20 20.44 -4.52
N ASP A 456 -8.25 21.72 -4.19
CA ASP A 456 -8.15 22.81 -5.17
C ASP A 456 -6.72 23.36 -5.14
N PRO A 457 -5.91 23.20 -6.19
CA PRO A 457 -4.57 23.78 -6.26
C PRO A 457 -4.63 25.28 -6.52
N GLY A 458 -5.32 26.09 -5.72
CA GLY A 458 -5.37 27.55 -5.86
C GLY A 458 -5.95 28.02 -7.20
N GLY A 459 -6.99 27.33 -7.69
CA GLY A 459 -7.71 27.64 -8.92
C GLY A 459 -7.02 27.18 -10.21
N ARG A 460 -6.04 26.28 -10.14
CA ARG A 460 -5.41 25.67 -11.32
C ARG A 460 -6.21 24.46 -11.80
N ASP A 461 -6.30 24.28 -13.11
CA ASP A 461 -7.04 23.16 -13.72
C ASP A 461 -6.34 21.79 -13.55
N THR A 462 -5.05 21.80 -13.21
CA THR A 462 -4.23 20.62 -13.01
C THR A 462 -3.67 20.59 -11.60
N PHE A 463 -3.87 19.47 -10.89
CA PHE A 463 -3.16 19.14 -9.67
C PHE A 463 -1.96 18.23 -10.00
N VAL A 464 -0.77 18.58 -9.53
CA VAL A 464 0.45 17.78 -9.75
C VAL A 464 0.97 17.25 -8.41
N TRP A 465 0.89 15.94 -8.23
CA TRP A 465 1.40 15.21 -7.07
C TRP A 465 2.74 14.56 -7.39
N MET A 466 3.68 14.59 -6.43
CA MET A 466 4.98 13.92 -6.57
C MET A 466 5.27 12.94 -5.44
N GLN A 467 5.48 11.67 -5.77
CA GLN A 467 5.74 10.59 -4.81
C GLN A 467 7.13 9.96 -4.97
N ASN A 468 7.43 8.96 -4.15
CA ASN A 468 8.76 8.36 -4.05
C ASN A 468 9.14 7.51 -5.27
N ALA A 469 8.17 6.82 -5.87
CA ALA A 469 8.40 5.90 -6.99
C ALA A 469 7.20 5.83 -7.95
N GLU A 470 7.48 5.25 -9.12
CA GLU A 470 6.46 4.87 -10.10
C GLU A 470 5.56 3.76 -9.52
N PRO A 471 4.23 3.83 -9.70
CA PRO A 471 3.36 2.68 -9.44
C PRO A 471 3.85 1.43 -10.16
N ILE A 472 3.84 0.27 -9.52
CA ILE A 472 4.29 -0.97 -10.18
C ILE A 472 3.23 -1.41 -11.21
N SER A 473 1.96 -1.21 -10.86
CA SER A 473 0.78 -1.61 -11.61
C SER A 473 -0.40 -0.73 -11.20
N MET A 474 -1.49 -0.79 -11.96
CA MET A 474 -2.77 -0.17 -11.66
C MET A 474 -3.88 -1.21 -11.41
N TYR A 475 -3.53 -2.50 -11.31
CA TYR A 475 -4.44 -3.54 -10.81
C TYR A 475 -4.20 -3.78 -9.32
N CYS A 476 -4.68 -2.84 -8.49
CA CYS A 476 -4.35 -2.80 -7.07
C CYS A 476 -4.91 -3.95 -6.22
N ASN A 477 -5.77 -4.81 -6.78
CA ASN A 477 -6.20 -6.03 -6.12
C ASN A 477 -5.04 -7.02 -5.88
N ASP A 478 -3.91 -6.86 -6.60
CA ASP A 478 -2.71 -7.68 -6.47
C ASP A 478 -1.44 -6.86 -6.15
N GLU A 479 -1.59 -5.63 -5.64
CA GLU A 479 -0.46 -4.77 -5.28
C GLU A 479 -0.37 -4.53 -3.78
N THR A 480 0.85 -4.37 -3.27
CA THR A 480 1.15 -4.17 -1.84
C THR A 480 1.93 -2.90 -1.52
N ASP A 481 2.20 -2.06 -2.51
CA ASP A 481 2.93 -0.81 -2.35
C ASP A 481 2.01 0.42 -2.34
N GLY A 482 2.32 1.37 -1.45
CA GLY A 482 1.52 2.59 -1.30
C GLY A 482 1.51 3.48 -2.55
N GLU A 483 2.59 3.44 -3.35
CA GLU A 483 2.69 4.19 -4.59
C GLU A 483 1.65 3.77 -5.63
N SER A 484 1.37 2.45 -5.75
CA SER A 484 0.29 1.93 -6.60
C SER A 484 -1.07 2.19 -5.97
N LEU A 485 -1.26 1.87 -4.69
CA LEU A 485 -2.56 2.03 -4.01
C LEU A 485 -3.09 3.46 -4.08
N ARG A 486 -2.23 4.47 -3.82
CA ARG A 486 -2.63 5.89 -3.88
C ARG A 486 -3.10 6.32 -5.28
N ALA A 487 -2.44 5.82 -6.32
CA ALA A 487 -2.82 6.10 -7.71
C ALA A 487 -4.16 5.41 -8.05
N CYS A 488 -4.33 4.16 -7.62
CA CYS A 488 -5.58 3.42 -7.81
C CYS A 488 -6.78 4.06 -7.12
N GLU A 489 -6.63 4.63 -5.93
CA GLU A 489 -7.74 5.30 -5.23
C GLU A 489 -8.35 6.49 -5.96
N GLN A 490 -7.63 7.03 -6.94
CA GLN A 490 -8.17 8.08 -7.79
C GLN A 490 -9.11 7.53 -8.87
N VAL A 491 -9.09 6.21 -9.09
CA VAL A 491 -9.67 5.52 -10.26
C VAL A 491 -10.66 4.43 -9.89
N VAL A 492 -10.30 3.53 -8.99
CA VAL A 492 -11.12 2.39 -8.57
C VAL A 492 -11.60 2.59 -7.13
N GLU A 493 -12.80 2.12 -6.81
CA GLU A 493 -13.41 2.29 -5.49
C GLU A 493 -13.84 0.93 -4.91
N SER A 494 -13.78 0.81 -3.59
CA SER A 494 -14.23 -0.38 -2.84
C SER A 494 -15.69 -0.23 -2.39
N LEU A 495 -16.26 -1.30 -1.81
CA LEU A 495 -17.63 -1.28 -1.29
C LEU A 495 -17.83 -0.21 -0.21
N LEU A 496 -16.85 -0.07 0.67
CA LEU A 496 -16.79 0.99 1.66
C LEU A 496 -15.58 1.88 1.38
N SER A 497 -15.43 2.97 2.12
CA SER A 497 -14.30 3.87 1.96
C SER A 497 -13.90 4.45 3.31
N TYR A 498 -12.70 5.01 3.40
CA TYR A 498 -12.30 5.80 4.57
C TYR A 498 -12.72 7.27 4.40
N GLU A 499 -12.97 7.97 5.50
CA GLU A 499 -13.14 9.42 5.51
C GLU A 499 -11.86 10.11 5.01
N VAL A 500 -12.03 11.20 4.25
CA VAL A 500 -10.90 11.95 3.67
C VAL A 500 -9.96 12.44 4.78
N GLY A 501 -8.69 12.04 4.70
CA GLY A 501 -7.67 12.40 5.69
C GLY A 501 -7.82 11.73 7.07
N ALA A 502 -8.66 10.69 7.16
CA ALA A 502 -8.97 10.00 8.40
C ALA A 502 -9.14 8.48 8.16
N THR A 503 -9.47 7.76 9.23
CA THR A 503 -9.56 6.28 9.25
C THR A 503 -10.98 5.77 9.49
N ALA A 504 -11.95 6.64 9.75
CA ALA A 504 -13.33 6.21 9.96
C ALA A 504 -13.90 5.63 8.65
N VAL A 505 -14.56 4.48 8.76
CA VAL A 505 -15.23 3.84 7.63
C VAL A 505 -16.54 4.56 7.31
N GLN A 506 -16.76 4.85 6.04
CA GLN A 506 -17.97 5.46 5.50
C GLN A 506 -18.50 4.68 4.28
N PRO A 507 -19.76 4.92 3.86
CA PRO A 507 -20.31 4.32 2.65
C PRO A 507 -19.50 4.66 1.39
N GLY A 508 -19.04 3.64 0.66
CA GLY A 508 -18.36 3.71 -0.64
C GLY A 508 -19.34 3.37 -1.76
N LEU A 509 -19.01 2.42 -2.64
CA LEU A 509 -19.96 1.90 -3.64
C LEU A 509 -21.21 1.24 -3.03
N ALA A 510 -21.09 0.70 -1.82
CA ALA A 510 -22.22 0.27 -1.01
C ALA A 510 -22.72 1.42 -0.12
N THR A 511 -24.03 1.63 -0.12
CA THR A 511 -24.71 2.56 0.80
C THR A 511 -24.70 2.06 2.25
N SER A 512 -24.59 0.75 2.44
CA SER A 512 -24.53 0.06 3.73
C SER A 512 -23.96 -1.35 3.55
N CYS A 513 -23.30 -1.87 4.60
CA CYS A 513 -22.98 -3.28 4.77
C CYS A 513 -23.38 -3.68 6.19
N GLU A 514 -24.50 -4.38 6.33
CA GLU A 514 -25.10 -4.70 7.62
C GLU A 514 -24.78 -6.14 8.04
N PRO A 515 -24.29 -6.38 9.28
CA PRO A 515 -24.05 -7.72 9.77
C PRO A 515 -25.33 -8.37 10.31
N ASN A 516 -25.37 -9.70 10.33
CA ASN A 516 -26.27 -10.44 11.21
C ASN A 516 -25.82 -10.36 12.68
N ASP A 517 -26.67 -10.81 13.62
CA ASP A 517 -26.39 -10.76 15.07
C ASP A 517 -25.07 -11.47 15.46
N ASP A 518 -24.65 -12.47 14.68
CA ASP A 518 -23.45 -13.27 14.92
C ASP A 518 -22.20 -12.76 14.17
N LEU A 519 -22.30 -11.66 13.40
CA LEU A 519 -21.23 -11.07 12.56
C LEU A 519 -20.61 -12.05 11.54
N THR A 520 -21.37 -13.07 11.16
CA THR A 520 -20.96 -14.14 10.21
C THR A 520 -21.58 -13.97 8.83
N VAL A 521 -22.51 -13.02 8.66
CA VAL A 521 -23.09 -12.67 7.37
C VAL A 521 -23.14 -11.15 7.28
N TRP A 522 -22.59 -10.60 6.20
CA TRP A 522 -22.62 -9.18 5.87
C TRP A 522 -23.40 -8.99 4.58
N THR A 523 -24.45 -8.18 4.61
CA THR A 523 -25.26 -7.84 3.44
C THR A 523 -24.98 -6.40 3.03
N CYS A 524 -24.38 -6.22 1.85
CA CYS A 524 -24.03 -4.93 1.30
C CYS A 524 -25.03 -4.50 0.22
N ASN A 525 -25.63 -3.32 0.39
CA ASN A 525 -26.56 -2.71 -0.57
C ASN A 525 -25.81 -1.69 -1.43
N LEU A 526 -25.68 -1.97 -2.74
CA LEU A 526 -24.98 -1.12 -3.70
C LEU A 526 -25.75 0.18 -4.00
N ARG A 527 -25.01 1.20 -4.43
CA ARG A 527 -25.60 2.40 -5.00
C ARG A 527 -26.17 2.10 -6.39
N GLU A 528 -27.43 2.45 -6.59
CA GLU A 528 -28.04 2.39 -7.91
C GLU A 528 -27.46 3.47 -8.84
N GLY A 529 -27.29 3.14 -10.12
CA GLY A 529 -26.99 4.12 -11.15
C GLY A 529 -25.51 4.51 -11.28
N VAL A 530 -24.61 3.84 -10.56
CA VAL A 530 -23.16 4.06 -10.68
C VAL A 530 -22.67 3.54 -12.05
N LYS A 531 -21.85 4.35 -12.72
CA LYS A 531 -21.20 4.00 -13.97
C LYS A 531 -19.72 3.78 -13.77
N PHE A 532 -19.17 2.83 -14.49
CA PHE A 532 -17.74 2.72 -14.71
C PHE A 532 -17.27 3.72 -15.78
N HIS A 533 -15.96 3.94 -15.85
CA HIS A 533 -15.32 4.86 -16.81
C HIS A 533 -15.57 4.52 -18.28
N ASP A 534 -15.88 3.25 -18.59
CA ASP A 534 -16.24 2.80 -19.94
C ASP A 534 -17.73 2.96 -20.28
N GLY A 535 -18.54 3.40 -19.30
CA GLY A 535 -19.98 3.62 -19.42
C GLY A 535 -20.84 2.40 -19.07
N SER A 536 -20.25 1.25 -18.73
CA SER A 536 -20.99 0.12 -18.14
C SER A 536 -21.54 0.49 -16.76
N MET A 537 -22.59 -0.21 -16.34
CA MET A 537 -23.24 0.03 -15.04
C MET A 537 -22.68 -0.93 -14.00
N LEU A 538 -22.44 -0.44 -12.79
CA LEU A 538 -22.10 -1.28 -11.65
C LEU A 538 -23.28 -2.18 -11.28
N ASP A 539 -23.00 -3.48 -11.12
CA ASP A 539 -23.92 -4.42 -10.48
C ASP A 539 -23.21 -5.35 -9.46
N ALA A 540 -23.99 -6.18 -8.79
CA ALA A 540 -23.51 -7.12 -7.79
C ALA A 540 -22.57 -8.21 -8.34
N ASN A 541 -22.65 -8.56 -9.63
CA ASN A 541 -21.76 -9.53 -10.25
C ASN A 541 -20.35 -8.97 -10.43
N ASP A 542 -20.20 -7.67 -10.68
CA ASP A 542 -18.89 -7.01 -10.73
C ASP A 542 -18.15 -7.13 -9.39
N VAL A 543 -18.90 -6.99 -8.28
CA VAL A 543 -18.37 -7.19 -6.93
C VAL A 543 -17.93 -8.63 -6.73
N VAL A 544 -18.81 -9.59 -7.05
CA VAL A 544 -18.49 -11.02 -6.91
C VAL A 544 -17.25 -11.36 -7.75
N MET A 545 -17.18 -10.92 -9.00
CA MET A 545 -16.02 -11.19 -9.88
C MET A 545 -14.74 -10.59 -9.31
N SER A 546 -14.74 -9.30 -8.94
CA SER A 546 -13.55 -8.60 -8.42
C SER A 546 -12.96 -9.29 -7.18
N TRP A 547 -13.82 -9.82 -6.31
CA TRP A 547 -13.39 -10.53 -5.10
C TRP A 547 -13.02 -12.00 -5.34
N VAL A 548 -13.82 -12.71 -6.15
CA VAL A 548 -13.60 -14.15 -6.43
C VAL A 548 -12.33 -14.39 -7.20
N VAL A 549 -11.94 -13.48 -8.10
CA VAL A 549 -10.66 -13.57 -8.81
C VAL A 549 -9.47 -13.57 -7.86
N ALA A 550 -9.52 -12.76 -6.79
CA ALA A 550 -8.49 -12.78 -5.77
C ALA A 550 -8.62 -13.98 -4.81
N TRP A 551 -9.85 -14.39 -4.48
CA TRP A 551 -10.11 -15.46 -3.50
C TRP A 551 -9.79 -16.87 -3.99
N ASP A 552 -10.16 -17.22 -5.23
CA ASP A 552 -10.06 -18.58 -5.78
C ASP A 552 -8.79 -18.76 -6.60
N ALA A 553 -7.80 -19.45 -6.03
CA ALA A 553 -6.52 -19.73 -6.69
C ALA A 553 -6.66 -20.63 -7.93
N ALA A 554 -7.79 -21.35 -8.09
CA ALA A 554 -8.08 -22.14 -9.28
C ALA A 554 -8.81 -21.35 -10.37
N ASN A 555 -9.20 -20.10 -10.10
CA ASN A 555 -9.87 -19.24 -11.08
C ASN A 555 -8.91 -18.95 -12.24
N PRO A 556 -9.31 -19.14 -13.52
CA PRO A 556 -8.44 -18.85 -14.66
C PRO A 556 -8.00 -17.38 -14.77
N LEU A 557 -8.67 -16.47 -14.07
CA LEU A 557 -8.35 -15.04 -14.00
C LEU A 557 -7.50 -14.67 -12.77
N HIS A 558 -7.16 -15.64 -11.89
CA HIS A 558 -6.23 -15.46 -10.77
C HIS A 558 -4.79 -15.33 -11.28
N VAL A 559 -4.51 -14.22 -11.96
CA VAL A 559 -3.25 -13.96 -12.66
C VAL A 559 -2.56 -12.73 -12.10
N GLY A 560 -3.28 -11.60 -11.98
CA GLY A 560 -2.74 -10.36 -11.42
C GLY A 560 -1.46 -9.86 -12.10
N ASN A 561 -0.68 -9.08 -11.36
CA ASN A 561 0.68 -8.67 -11.72
C ASN A 561 1.70 -9.72 -11.27
N THR A 562 1.62 -10.10 -9.99
CA THR A 562 2.39 -11.18 -9.36
C THR A 562 1.60 -12.47 -9.28
N GLY A 563 0.27 -12.36 -9.16
CA GLY A 563 -0.66 -13.46 -8.92
C GLY A 563 -0.64 -13.96 -7.49
N ALA A 564 -0.07 -13.21 -6.55
CA ALA A 564 0.05 -13.61 -5.15
C ALA A 564 -1.18 -13.21 -4.32
N PHE A 565 -1.85 -12.11 -4.70
CA PHE A 565 -2.99 -11.53 -3.99
C PHE A 565 -2.73 -11.44 -2.48
N GLU A 566 -1.54 -10.97 -2.11
CA GLU A 566 -1.01 -11.05 -0.75
C GLU A 566 -1.98 -10.46 0.28
N TYR A 567 -2.54 -9.28 0.00
CA TYR A 567 -3.52 -8.66 0.90
C TYR A 567 -4.78 -9.49 1.10
N PHE A 568 -5.19 -10.27 0.11
CA PHE A 568 -6.31 -11.19 0.31
C PHE A 568 -5.95 -12.22 1.38
N THR A 569 -4.76 -12.81 1.30
CA THR A 569 -4.28 -13.77 2.31
C THR A 569 -4.08 -13.13 3.69
N TYR A 570 -3.55 -11.91 3.74
CA TYR A 570 -3.29 -11.20 4.98
C TYR A 570 -4.57 -10.83 5.73
N LEU A 571 -5.65 -10.50 5.01
CA LEU A 571 -6.89 -9.98 5.60
C LEU A 571 -7.99 -11.02 5.73
N TRP A 572 -8.01 -12.01 4.85
CA TRP A 572 -9.08 -13.01 4.74
C TRP A 572 -8.59 -14.45 4.96
N GLY A 573 -7.31 -14.68 5.24
CA GLY A 573 -6.74 -16.02 5.41
C GLY A 573 -6.48 -16.73 4.09
N ASP A 574 -6.25 -18.05 4.14
CA ASP A 574 -5.83 -18.82 2.96
C ASP A 574 -6.79 -18.68 1.77
N LEU A 575 -6.25 -18.76 0.55
CA LEU A 575 -7.04 -18.72 -0.69
C LEU A 575 -7.83 -20.02 -0.88
N LEU A 576 -9.02 -19.92 -1.49
CA LEU A 576 -9.78 -21.10 -1.88
C LEU A 576 -9.04 -21.84 -3.00
N ASN A 577 -8.99 -23.18 -2.91
CA ASN A 577 -8.34 -24.06 -3.90
C ASN A 577 -6.82 -23.82 -4.09
N ALA A 578 -6.12 -23.20 -3.14
CA ALA A 578 -4.66 -23.17 -3.12
C ALA A 578 -4.06 -24.58 -2.87
N GLU A 579 -2.94 -24.89 -3.52
CA GLU A 579 -2.26 -26.20 -3.46
C GLU A 579 -1.33 -26.39 -2.24
#